data_AF-A0A0R2AS08-F1
#
_entry.id   AF-A0A0R2AS08-F1
#
_cell.length_a   1.000
_cell.length_b   1.000
_cell.length_c   1.000
_cell.angle_alpha   90.00
_cell.angle_beta   90.00
_cell.angle_gamma   90.00
#
_symmetry.space_group_name_H-M   'P 1'
#
loop_
_entity.id
_entity.type
_entity.pdbx_description
1 polymer ?
#
loop_
_entity_poly.entity_id
_entity_poly.type
_entity_poly.pdbx_seq_one_letter_code
_entity_poly.pdbx_strand_id
1 'polypeptide(L)'
;MAKKFDKKNREEIIIDMNDFLITYGASILGNDNKDIAQRVYEAGKNGLNNLDKLFKDNGFGRKEKYYDIGEGYISDLYHENPENITDEANKLAKEAMEYLGNNLDKFDHWKAE
;
A
#
# COMPACT_ATOMS: atom_id res chain seq x y z
N MET A 1 6.65 -27.28 -5.45
CA MET A 1 5.46 -26.91 -6.26
C MET A 1 5.14 -25.45 -5.95
N ALA A 2 5.76 -24.49 -6.65
CA ALA A 2 5.30 -23.11 -6.62
C ALA A 2 4.06 -23.04 -7.53
N LYS A 3 2.88 -23.17 -6.93
CA LYS A 3 1.61 -23.11 -7.67
C LYS A 3 1.56 -21.78 -8.42
N LYS A 4 1.27 -21.88 -9.71
CA LYS A 4 0.94 -20.76 -10.61
C LYS A 4 0.20 -19.67 -9.84
N PHE A 5 0.89 -18.55 -9.64
CA PHE A 5 0.33 -17.30 -9.17
C PHE A 5 -0.87 -16.95 -10.04
N ASP A 6 -2.03 -16.86 -9.43
CA ASP A 6 -3.18 -16.25 -10.06
C ASP A 6 -2.98 -14.73 -9.98
N LYS A 7 -3.10 -14.03 -11.12
CA LYS A 7 -3.05 -12.56 -11.17
C LYS A 7 -4.04 -11.95 -10.19
N LYS A 8 -5.14 -12.67 -9.94
CA LYS A 8 -6.18 -12.31 -8.99
C LYS A 8 -5.65 -12.08 -7.57
N ASN A 9 -4.82 -13.00 -7.04
CA ASN A 9 -4.30 -12.87 -5.67
C ASN A 9 -3.30 -11.71 -5.54
N ARG A 10 -2.56 -11.40 -6.62
CA ARG A 10 -1.64 -10.25 -6.64
C ARG A 10 -2.38 -8.92 -6.69
N GLU A 11 -3.48 -8.84 -7.44
CA GLU A 11 -4.34 -7.65 -7.44
C GLU A 11 -5.05 -7.47 -6.09
N GLU A 12 -5.54 -8.55 -5.48
CA GLU A 12 -6.18 -8.52 -4.16
C GLU A 12 -5.23 -7.95 -3.08
N ILE A 13 -3.97 -8.43 -3.00
CA ILE A 13 -3.03 -7.86 -2.03
C ILE A 13 -2.67 -6.40 -2.34
N ILE A 14 -2.60 -6.01 -3.61
CA ILE A 14 -2.37 -4.60 -4.00
C ILE A 14 -3.51 -3.71 -3.51
N ILE A 15 -4.76 -4.18 -3.62
CA ILE A 15 -5.93 -3.47 -3.10
C ILE A 15 -5.83 -3.37 -1.58
N ASP A 16 -5.57 -4.48 -0.89
CA ASP A 16 -5.43 -4.49 0.58
C ASP A 16 -4.33 -3.53 1.07
N MET A 17 -3.15 -3.54 0.44
CA MET A 17 -2.06 -2.62 0.79
C MET A 17 -2.49 -1.16 0.67
N ASN A 18 -3.18 -0.80 -0.41
CA ASN A 18 -3.66 0.56 -0.63
C ASN A 18 -4.80 0.93 0.33
N ASP A 19 -5.73 0.01 0.59
CA ASP A 19 -6.83 0.21 1.55
C ASP A 19 -6.30 0.46 2.96
N PHE A 20 -5.32 -0.33 3.41
CA PHE A 20 -4.66 -0.11 4.70
C PHE A 20 -3.96 1.24 4.78
N LEU A 21 -3.20 1.61 3.74
CA LEU A 21 -2.50 2.89 3.69
C LEU A 21 -3.44 4.08 3.68
N ILE A 22 -4.57 3.98 2.98
CA ILE A 22 -5.59 5.03 2.86
C ILE A 22 -6.41 5.15 4.13
N THR A 23 -6.79 4.02 4.73
CA THR A 23 -7.44 3.98 6.05
C THR A 23 -6.55 4.62 7.12
N TYR A 24 -5.26 4.29 7.10
CA TYR A 24 -4.29 4.93 7.97
C TYR A 24 -4.16 6.43 7.67
N GLY A 25 -4.05 6.81 6.40
CA GLY A 25 -4.04 8.20 5.95
C GLY A 25 -5.27 8.98 6.43
N ALA A 26 -6.46 8.38 6.40
CA ALA A 26 -7.69 8.97 6.91
C ALA A 26 -7.60 9.27 8.41
N SER A 27 -7.07 8.31 9.19
CA SER A 27 -6.89 8.46 10.64
C SER A 27 -5.90 9.57 11.02
N ILE A 28 -4.90 9.85 10.16
CA ILE A 28 -3.86 10.85 10.42
C ILE A 28 -4.25 12.24 9.87
N LEU A 29 -4.78 12.30 8.66
CA LEU A 29 -5.09 13.55 7.97
C LEU A 29 -6.46 14.10 8.36
N GLY A 30 -7.34 13.26 8.91
CA GLY A 30 -8.73 13.56 9.22
C GLY A 30 -9.69 13.08 8.12
N ASN A 31 -10.80 12.48 8.54
CA ASN A 31 -11.79 11.83 7.68
C ASN A 31 -12.54 12.79 6.73
N ASP A 32 -12.51 14.11 6.99
CA ASP A 32 -13.15 15.11 6.12
C ASP A 32 -12.39 15.33 4.80
N ASN A 33 -11.16 14.79 4.68
CA ASN A 33 -10.39 14.88 3.45
C ASN A 33 -10.91 13.88 2.43
N LYS A 34 -11.74 14.38 1.51
CA LYS A 34 -12.27 13.59 0.40
C LYS A 34 -11.19 13.10 -0.56
N ASP A 35 -9.96 13.61 -0.50
CA ASP A 35 -8.88 13.36 -1.47
C ASP A 35 -7.72 12.53 -0.92
N ILE A 36 -7.93 11.73 0.14
CA ILE A 36 -6.85 10.95 0.79
C ILE A 36 -6.12 10.05 -0.22
N ALA A 37 -6.84 9.30 -1.06
CA ALA A 37 -6.24 8.44 -2.07
C ALA A 37 -5.31 9.22 -3.01
N GLN A 38 -5.77 10.38 -3.48
CA GLN A 38 -5.00 11.26 -4.35
C GLN A 38 -3.75 11.81 -3.64
N ARG A 39 -3.89 12.27 -2.40
CA ARG A 39 -2.77 12.81 -1.61
C ARG A 39 -1.71 11.75 -1.32
N VAL A 40 -2.13 10.53 -0.98
CA VAL A 40 -1.24 9.39 -0.78
C VAL A 40 -0.48 9.08 -2.08
N TYR A 41 -1.19 9.00 -3.21
CA TYR A 41 -0.56 8.80 -4.51
C TYR A 41 0.42 9.91 -4.87
N GLU A 42 0.03 11.18 -4.74
CA GLU A 42 0.89 12.31 -5.08
C GLU A 42 2.17 12.35 -4.24
N ALA A 43 2.09 11.96 -2.97
CA ALA A 43 3.25 11.78 -2.12
C ALA A 43 4.10 10.58 -2.57
N GLY A 44 3.48 9.41 -2.79
CA GLY A 44 4.16 8.15 -3.05
C GLY A 44 4.72 7.96 -4.46
N LYS A 45 4.15 8.61 -5.49
CA LYS A 45 4.45 8.34 -6.92
C LYS A 45 5.91 8.53 -7.33
N ASN A 46 6.62 9.46 -6.69
CA ASN A 46 8.02 9.75 -6.98
C ASN A 46 8.98 9.13 -5.94
N GLY A 47 8.44 8.36 -4.98
CA GLY A 47 9.20 7.75 -3.91
C GLY A 47 8.39 7.65 -2.62
N LEU A 48 8.27 6.43 -2.10
CA LEU A 48 7.47 6.11 -0.91
C LEU A 48 7.94 6.85 0.36
N ASN A 49 9.18 7.35 0.40
CA ASN A 49 9.71 8.12 1.52
C ASN A 49 9.00 9.46 1.76
N ASN A 50 8.28 9.99 0.77
CA ASN A 50 7.48 11.20 0.96
C ASN A 50 6.16 10.93 1.69
N LEU A 51 5.73 9.67 1.83
CA LEU A 51 4.61 9.30 2.69
C LEU A 51 4.90 9.69 4.15
N ASP A 52 6.14 9.50 4.60
CA ASP A 52 6.60 9.91 5.94
C ASP A 52 6.36 11.41 6.20
N LYS A 53 6.50 12.25 5.16
CA LYS A 53 6.23 13.70 5.24
C LYS A 53 4.74 14.01 5.22
N LEU A 54 3.97 13.28 4.43
CA LEU A 54 2.52 13.43 4.35
C LEU A 54 1.88 13.12 5.70
N PHE A 55 2.23 11.98 6.30
CA PHE A 55 1.68 11.52 7.56
C PHE A 55 2.37 12.10 8.80
N LYS A 56 3.57 12.67 8.64
CA LYS A 56 4.38 13.22 9.74
C LYS A 56 4.63 12.19 10.85
N ASP A 57 4.81 10.93 10.47
CA ASP A 57 4.81 9.77 11.36
C ASP A 57 6.16 9.03 11.40
N ASN A 58 7.23 9.70 10.93
CA ASN A 58 8.57 9.14 10.83
C ASN A 58 8.63 7.81 10.05
N GLY A 59 7.69 7.62 9.11
CA GLY A 59 7.63 6.48 8.21
C GLY A 59 6.92 5.25 8.74
N PHE A 60 6.15 5.38 9.82
CA PHE A 60 5.30 4.32 10.36
C PHE A 60 4.30 3.82 9.30
N GLY A 61 3.57 4.70 8.62
CA GLY A 61 2.59 4.31 7.60
C GLY A 61 3.23 3.61 6.40
N ARG A 62 4.40 4.07 5.96
CA ARG A 62 5.14 3.39 4.89
C ARG A 62 5.60 2.00 5.32
N LYS A 63 6.17 1.85 6.53
CA LYS A 63 6.75 0.57 6.98
C LYS A 63 5.64 -0.39 7.42
N GLU A 64 4.95 -0.03 8.49
CA GLU A 64 4.04 -0.91 9.24
C GLU A 64 2.66 -1.07 8.60
N LYS A 65 2.27 -0.15 7.70
CA LYS A 65 0.94 -0.16 7.05
C LYS A 65 0.99 -0.41 5.55
N TYR A 66 2.19 -0.54 4.99
CA TYR A 66 2.35 -0.76 3.56
C TYR A 66 3.36 -1.87 3.28
N TYR A 67 4.62 -1.72 3.72
CA TYR A 67 5.62 -2.79 3.53
C TYR A 67 5.27 -4.07 4.27
N ASP A 68 4.89 -4.01 5.55
CA ASP A 68 4.61 -5.20 6.36
C ASP A 68 3.45 -6.04 5.80
N ILE A 69 2.46 -5.40 5.18
CA ILE A 69 1.35 -6.10 4.51
C ILE A 69 1.88 -6.90 3.30
N GLY A 70 2.74 -6.27 2.51
CA GLY A 70 3.39 -6.93 1.38
C GLY A 70 4.35 -8.04 1.81
N GLU A 71 5.15 -7.82 2.86
CA GLU A 71 6.08 -8.81 3.40
C GLU A 71 5.36 -10.02 3.99
N GLY A 72 4.28 -9.80 4.76
CA GLY A 72 3.44 -10.88 5.29
C GLY A 72 2.87 -11.74 4.17
N TYR A 73 2.31 -11.11 3.12
CA TYR A 73 1.79 -11.84 1.97
C TYR A 73 2.87 -12.65 1.23
N ILE A 74 4.05 -12.06 1.00
CA ILE A 74 5.13 -12.75 0.28
C ILE A 74 5.72 -13.87 1.15
N SER A 75 5.87 -13.67 2.46
CA SER A 75 6.35 -14.70 3.39
C SER A 75 5.39 -15.88 3.46
N ASP A 76 4.09 -15.63 3.62
CA ASP A 76 3.05 -16.67 3.61
C ASP A 76 3.03 -17.45 2.28
N LEU A 77 3.28 -16.76 1.17
CA LEU A 77 3.23 -17.36 -0.15
C LEU A 77 4.46 -18.22 -0.45
N TYR A 78 5.65 -17.70 -0.22
CA TYR A 78 6.90 -18.40 -0.55
C TYR A 78 7.39 -19.32 0.57
N HIS A 79 6.81 -19.24 1.77
CA HIS A 79 7.32 -19.88 2.99
C HIS A 79 8.80 -19.51 3.22
N GLU A 80 9.19 -18.30 2.81
CA GLU A 80 10.54 -17.79 2.90
C GLU A 80 10.65 -16.76 4.02
N ASN A 81 11.85 -16.64 4.58
CA ASN A 81 12.12 -15.67 5.64
C ASN A 81 12.06 -14.23 5.10
N PRO A 82 11.58 -13.28 5.92
CA PRO A 82 11.49 -11.84 5.60
C PRO A 82 12.76 -11.24 4.98
N GLU A 83 13.93 -11.73 5.39
CA GLU A 83 15.24 -11.24 4.92
C GLU A 83 15.51 -11.50 3.43
N ASN A 84 14.83 -12.47 2.81
CA ASN A 84 15.01 -12.81 1.40
C ASN A 84 13.96 -12.15 0.47
N ILE A 85 12.93 -11.51 1.05
CA ILE A 85 11.76 -11.04 0.30
C ILE A 85 11.71 -9.51 0.15
N THR A 86 12.69 -8.79 0.70
CA THR A 86 12.76 -7.32 0.70
C THR A 86 12.67 -6.72 -0.71
N ASP A 87 13.36 -7.31 -1.70
CA ASP A 87 13.30 -6.81 -3.08
C ASP A 87 11.92 -7.03 -3.72
N GLU A 88 11.26 -8.14 -3.39
CA GLU A 88 9.95 -8.47 -3.93
C GLU A 88 8.85 -7.63 -3.26
N ALA A 89 8.96 -7.38 -1.96
CA ALA A 89 8.10 -6.45 -1.23
C ALA A 89 8.25 -5.01 -1.76
N ASN A 90 9.48 -4.59 -2.09
CA ASN A 90 9.74 -3.31 -2.75
C ASN A 90 9.09 -3.19 -4.12
N LYS A 91 9.09 -4.26 -4.93
CA LYS A 91 8.37 -4.27 -6.21
C LYS A 91 6.87 -4.19 -6.00
N LEU A 92 6.34 -5.00 -5.08
CA LEU A 92 4.91 -5.04 -4.78
C LEU A 92 4.39 -3.68 -4.27
N ALA A 93 5.15 -3.01 -3.40
CA ALA A 93 4.82 -1.68 -2.91
C ALA A 93 4.80 -0.61 -4.01
N LYS A 94 5.70 -0.70 -5.00
CA LYS A 94 5.69 0.18 -6.18
C LYS A 94 4.48 -0.11 -7.08
N GLU A 95 4.23 -1.38 -7.37
CA GLU A 95 3.06 -1.81 -8.16
C GLU A 95 1.75 -1.39 -7.50
N ALA A 96 1.64 -1.50 -6.18
CA ALA A 96 0.48 -1.03 -5.45
C ALA A 96 0.30 0.49 -5.58
N MET A 97 1.38 1.27 -5.54
CA MET A 97 1.32 2.73 -5.68
C MET A 97 0.95 3.16 -7.10
N GLU A 98 1.45 2.44 -8.11
CA GLU A 98 1.05 2.62 -9.50
C GLU A 98 -0.43 2.24 -9.73
N TYR A 99 -0.88 1.13 -9.12
CA TYR A 99 -2.28 0.72 -9.16
C TYR A 99 -3.19 1.78 -8.53
N LEU A 100 -2.80 2.33 -7.37
CA LEU A 100 -3.53 3.41 -6.71
C LEU A 100 -3.73 4.60 -7.64
N GLY A 101 -2.66 5.08 -8.29
CA GLY A 101 -2.74 6.20 -9.23
C GLY A 101 -3.68 5.98 -10.41
N ASN A 102 -3.81 4.73 -10.87
CA ASN A 102 -4.71 4.35 -11.97
C ASN A 102 -6.15 4.04 -11.51
N ASN A 103 -6.38 3.92 -10.20
CA ASN A 103 -7.65 3.45 -9.63
C ASN A 103 -8.13 4.31 -8.45
N LEU A 104 -7.76 5.60 -8.39
CA LEU A 104 -8.07 6.49 -7.26
C LEU A 104 -9.54 6.42 -6.82
N ASP A 105 -10.48 6.40 -7.77
CA ASP A 105 -11.92 6.34 -7.50
C ASP A 105 -12.35 5.08 -6.73
N LYS A 106 -11.62 3.95 -6.87
CA LYS A 106 -11.92 2.71 -6.11
C LYS A 106 -11.62 2.85 -4.62
N PHE A 107 -10.66 3.71 -4.29
CA PHE A 107 -10.17 3.91 -2.92
C PHE A 107 -10.80 5.12 -2.23
N ASP A 108 -11.63 5.87 -2.96
CA ASP A 108 -12.38 7.01 -2.46
C ASP A 108 -13.72 6.62 -1.79
N HIS A 109 -13.85 5.38 -1.32
CA HIS A 109 -15.07 4.88 -0.65
C HIS A 109 -15.41 5.65 0.65
N TRP A 110 -14.45 6.38 1.22
CA TRP A 110 -14.65 7.30 2.35
C TRP A 110 -15.36 8.61 1.98
N LYS A 111 -15.55 8.92 0.69
CA LYS A 111 -16.23 10.16 0.23
C LYS A 111 -17.73 10.20 0.55
N ALA A 112 -18.31 9.11 1.02
CA ALA A 112 -19.75 8.93 1.14
C ALA A 112 -20.20 8.62 2.58
N GLU A 113 -20.17 9.61 3.47
CA GLU A 113 -21.25 9.92 4.44
C GLU A 113 -21.33 11.43 4.67
#